data_AF-A0A9D7H7E1-F1
#
_entry.id   AF-A0A9D7H7E1-F1
#
_cell.length_a   1.000
_cell.length_b   1.000
_cell.length_c   1.000
_cell.angle_alpha   90.00
_cell.angle_beta   90.00
_cell.angle_gamma   90.00
#
_symmetry.space_group_name_H-M   'P 1'
#
loop_
_entity.id
_entity.type
_entity.pdbx_description
1 polymer ?
#
loop_
_entity_poly.entity_id
_entity_poly.type
_entity_poly.pdbx_seq_one_letter_code
_entity_poly.pdbx_strand_id
1 'polypeptide(L)'
;MPWQPAALALLGAATMSAACGEPSYVFLVRTYVGERDCLRTADAFDVMRGTDPGTCAARCVSVASPDGGARATLLALTCGPLPVGMRDEANVAWCRAALDAEQRSNACFADGGARAPLTDASAE
;
A
#
# COMPACT_ATOMS: atom_id res chain seq x y z
N MET A 1 -26.21 -22.14 -64.25
CA MET A 1 -25.44 -22.92 -63.27
C MET A 1 -24.47 -21.99 -62.54
N PRO A 2 -24.85 -21.38 -61.40
CA PRO A 2 -23.88 -20.72 -60.53
C PRO A 2 -23.26 -21.76 -59.58
N TRP A 3 -21.94 -21.90 -59.65
CA TRP A 3 -21.12 -22.62 -58.67
C TRP A 3 -20.57 -21.59 -57.70
N GLN A 4 -21.00 -21.64 -56.43
CA GLN A 4 -20.30 -20.99 -55.32
C GLN A 4 -19.83 -22.12 -54.38
N PRO A 5 -18.51 -22.34 -54.23
CA PRO A 5 -18.03 -23.23 -53.19
C PRO A 5 -18.18 -22.54 -51.84
N ALA A 6 -18.96 -23.20 -50.99
CA ALA A 6 -19.06 -22.94 -49.58
C ALA A 6 -17.71 -23.17 -48.87
N ALA A 7 -17.54 -22.43 -47.77
CA ALA A 7 -16.85 -22.82 -46.56
C ALA A 7 -15.36 -23.20 -46.66
N LEU A 8 -14.52 -22.34 -46.09
CA LEU A 8 -13.50 -22.77 -45.15
C LEU A 8 -13.32 -21.68 -44.10
N ALA A 9 -14.10 -21.86 -43.04
CA ALA A 9 -14.00 -21.14 -41.80
C ALA A 9 -12.88 -21.75 -40.93
N LEU A 10 -12.37 -20.94 -40.00
CA LEU A 10 -11.83 -21.34 -38.70
C LEU A 10 -10.48 -22.07 -38.70
N LEU A 11 -9.38 -21.31 -38.77
CA LEU A 11 -8.10 -21.69 -38.14
C LEU A 11 -7.31 -20.41 -37.85
N GLY A 12 -7.59 -19.77 -36.72
CA GLY A 12 -6.86 -18.55 -36.35
C GLY A 12 -7.18 -17.98 -34.98
N ALA A 13 -7.58 -18.79 -34.00
CA ALA A 13 -7.90 -18.32 -32.66
C ALA A 13 -7.39 -19.30 -31.59
N ALA A 14 -6.09 -19.55 -31.54
CA ALA A 14 -5.51 -20.33 -30.45
C ALA A 14 -4.00 -20.05 -30.28
N THR A 15 -3.62 -18.87 -29.76
CA THR A 15 -2.33 -18.64 -29.05
C THR A 15 -2.29 -17.25 -28.38
N MET A 16 -3.30 -16.91 -27.56
CA MET A 16 -3.19 -15.75 -26.65
C MET A 16 -3.56 -16.15 -25.22
N SER A 17 -2.92 -17.21 -24.71
CA SER A 17 -3.16 -17.69 -23.35
C SER A 17 -1.85 -18.15 -22.73
N ALA A 18 -1.01 -17.20 -22.26
CA ALA A 18 -0.05 -17.36 -21.14
C ALA A 18 1.11 -16.34 -21.21
N ALA A 19 0.81 -15.05 -21.33
CA ALA A 19 1.73 -14.00 -20.86
C ALA A 19 1.15 -13.38 -19.57
N CYS A 20 0.67 -14.22 -18.64
CA CYS A 20 0.32 -13.78 -17.30
C CYS A 20 1.64 -13.66 -16.53
N GLY A 21 2.13 -12.43 -16.36
CA GLY A 21 3.22 -12.15 -15.43
C GLY A 21 2.84 -12.65 -14.03
N GLU A 22 3.85 -13.00 -13.23
CA GLU A 22 3.62 -13.36 -11.83
C GLU A 22 2.85 -12.21 -11.15
N PRO A 23 1.82 -12.51 -10.33
CA PRO A 23 1.05 -11.47 -9.67
C PRO A 23 1.97 -10.63 -8.77
N SER A 24 1.65 -9.35 -8.64
CA SER A 24 2.33 -8.43 -7.75
C SER A 24 1.33 -7.48 -7.09
N TYR A 25 1.72 -6.93 -5.94
CA TYR A 25 0.92 -5.98 -5.19
C TYR A 25 1.78 -4.88 -4.59
N VAL A 26 1.16 -3.75 -4.28
CA VAL A 26 1.84 -2.60 -3.66
C VAL A 26 1.78 -2.73 -2.14
N PHE A 27 2.94 -2.65 -1.49
CA PHE A 27 3.03 -2.58 -0.05
C PHE A 27 2.87 -1.13 0.40
N LEU A 28 1.78 -0.85 1.11
CA LEU A 28 1.41 0.51 1.52
C LEU A 28 1.81 0.78 2.96
N VAL A 29 2.34 1.99 3.19
CA VAL A 29 2.70 2.47 4.52
C VAL A 29 2.20 3.89 4.76
N ARG A 30 2.03 4.27 6.02
CA ARG A 30 1.90 5.67 6.45
C ARG A 30 3.11 6.08 7.27
N THR A 31 3.62 7.28 7.04
CA THR A 31 4.72 7.81 7.85
C THR A 31 4.18 8.49 9.10
N TYR A 32 4.65 8.09 10.27
CA TYR A 32 4.35 8.75 11.53
C TYR A 32 5.30 9.93 11.76
N VAL A 33 4.74 11.11 12.04
CA VAL A 33 5.50 12.33 12.33
C VAL A 33 5.39 12.61 13.82
N GLY A 34 6.36 12.09 14.58
CA GLY A 34 6.31 12.11 16.05
C GLY A 34 6.18 13.49 16.69
N GLU A 35 6.76 14.53 16.08
CA GLU A 35 6.66 15.92 16.57
C GLU A 35 5.24 16.49 16.49
N ARG A 36 4.41 15.94 15.59
CA ARG A 36 3.05 16.43 15.31
C ARG A 36 1.96 15.43 15.70
N ASP A 37 2.35 14.25 16.19
CA ASP A 37 1.45 13.15 16.58
C ASP A 37 0.36 12.86 15.51
N CYS A 38 0.81 12.79 14.26
CA CYS A 38 -0.04 12.55 13.09
C CYS A 38 0.64 11.63 12.07
N LEU A 39 -0.16 11.13 11.14
CA LEU A 39 0.26 10.25 10.06
C LEU A 39 0.15 10.98 8.72
N ARG A 40 1.17 10.83 7.88
CA ARG A 40 1.07 11.23 6.47
C ARG A 40 0.10 10.30 5.75
N THR A 41 -0.36 10.75 4.59
CA THR A 41 -1.14 9.94 3.65
C THR A 41 -0.42 8.62 3.35
N ALA A 42 -1.20 7.59 3.01
CA ALA A 42 -0.61 6.31 2.65
C ALA A 42 0.20 6.46 1.35
N ASP A 43 1.42 5.94 1.37
CA ASP A 43 2.35 5.97 0.26
C ASP A 43 2.75 4.54 -0.12
N ALA A 44 3.03 4.35 -1.41
CA ALA A 44 3.61 3.11 -1.92
C ALA A 44 5.06 3.00 -1.44
N PHE A 45 5.35 1.96 -0.67
CA PHE A 45 6.70 1.71 -0.19
C PHE A 45 7.49 0.82 -1.16
N ASP A 46 6.91 -0.31 -1.57
CA ASP A 46 7.54 -1.28 -2.46
C ASP A 46 6.48 -2.08 -3.25
N VAL A 47 6.91 -2.79 -4.28
CA VAL A 47 6.09 -3.73 -5.05
C VAL A 47 6.53 -5.15 -4.76
N MET A 48 5.65 -5.90 -4.11
CA MET A 48 5.88 -7.28 -3.68
C MET A 48 5.37 -8.26 -4.73
N ARG A 49 6.06 -9.39 -4.88
CA ARG A 49 5.58 -10.50 -5.72
C ARG A 49 4.58 -11.36 -4.94
N GLY A 50 3.61 -11.91 -5.65
CA GLY A 50 2.56 -12.76 -5.12
C GLY A 50 1.18 -12.12 -5.23
N THR A 51 0.17 -12.88 -4.79
CA THR A 51 -1.20 -12.39 -4.66
C THR A 51 -1.28 -11.34 -3.55
N ASP A 52 -2.06 -10.27 -3.77
CA ASP A 52 -2.33 -9.25 -2.75
C ASP A 52 -2.94 -9.90 -1.49
N PRO A 53 -2.26 -9.81 -0.33
CA PRO A 53 -2.74 -10.39 0.90
C PRO A 53 -3.82 -9.54 1.60
N GLY A 54 -4.18 -8.39 1.03
CA GLY A 54 -5.16 -7.45 1.56
C GLY A 54 -4.61 -6.54 2.66
N THR A 55 -5.52 -5.84 3.34
CA THR A 55 -5.21 -4.93 4.44
C THR A 55 -5.37 -5.61 5.80
N CYS A 56 -4.47 -5.31 6.74
CA CYS A 56 -4.56 -5.74 8.13
C CYS A 56 -4.56 -4.56 9.10
N ALA A 57 -4.68 -4.88 10.40
CA ALA A 57 -4.38 -3.92 11.44
C ALA A 57 -2.98 -3.32 11.21
N ALA A 58 -2.88 -2.00 11.36
CA ALA A 58 -1.64 -1.27 11.12
C ALA A 58 -0.52 -1.82 12.03
N ARG A 59 0.67 -2.01 11.46
CA ARG A 59 1.83 -2.52 12.20
C ARG A 59 2.98 -1.54 12.14
N CYS A 60 3.61 -1.30 13.28
CA CYS A 60 4.77 -0.43 13.36
C CYS A 60 5.98 -1.10 12.71
N VAL A 61 6.57 -0.41 11.74
CA VAL A 61 7.79 -0.85 11.07
C VAL A 61 8.79 0.28 10.96
N SER A 62 10.07 -0.06 10.93
CA SER A 62 11.13 0.89 10.61
C SER A 62 11.91 0.43 9.39
N VAL A 63 12.44 1.39 8.63
CA VAL A 63 13.44 1.14 7.59
C VAL A 63 14.61 2.08 7.80
N ALA A 64 15.81 1.59 7.52
CA ALA A 64 17.00 2.42 7.52
C ALA A 64 16.88 3.49 6.44
N SER A 65 17.25 4.73 6.76
CA SER A 65 17.35 5.77 5.74
C SER A 65 18.48 5.41 4.77
N PRO A 66 18.28 5.50 3.45
CA PRO A 66 19.34 5.23 2.48
C PRO A 66 20.56 6.14 2.68
N ASP A 67 20.33 7.36 3.16
CA ASP A 67 21.38 8.37 3.40
C ASP A 67 22.06 8.23 4.78
N GLY A 68 21.80 7.16 5.53
CA GLY A 68 22.36 6.98 6.89
C GLY A 68 21.78 7.90 7.96
N GLY A 69 20.74 8.66 7.62
CA GLY A 69 19.95 9.49 8.55
C GLY A 69 19.05 8.69 9.50
N ALA A 70 18.18 9.39 10.22
CA ALA A 70 17.23 8.79 11.15
C ALA A 70 16.32 7.76 10.44
N ARG A 71 16.03 6.63 11.12
CA ARG A 71 15.11 5.62 10.58
C ARG A 71 13.73 6.23 10.39
N ALA A 72 13.09 5.93 9.25
CA ALA A 72 11.70 6.29 9.05
C ALA A 72 10.81 5.42 9.94
N THR A 73 9.90 6.06 10.69
CA THR A 73 8.88 5.40 11.51
C THR A 73 7.58 5.28 10.72
N LEU A 74 7.21 4.05 10.40
CA LEU A 74 6.14 3.75 9.45
C LEU A 74 5.07 2.86 10.08
N LEU A 75 3.84 2.98 9.59
CA LEU A 75 2.76 2.02 9.82
C LEU A 75 2.50 1.27 8.52
N ALA A 76 2.77 -0.03 8.51
CA ALA A 76 2.38 -0.93 7.42
C ALA A 76 0.87 -1.16 7.46
N LEU A 77 0.20 -0.96 6.33
CA LEU A 77 -1.25 -1.17 6.16
C LEU A 77 -1.56 -2.49 5.45
N THR A 78 -0.60 -2.99 4.67
CA THR A 78 -0.71 -4.24 3.94
C THR A 78 -0.32 -5.43 4.84
N CYS A 79 -1.05 -6.53 4.70
CA CYS A 79 -0.68 -7.81 5.31
C CYS A 79 0.75 -8.23 4.89
N GLY A 80 1.42 -9.03 5.73
CA GLY A 80 2.79 -9.48 5.44
C GLY A 80 2.90 -10.36 4.17
N PRO A 81 4.13 -10.70 3.73
CA PRO A 81 5.43 -10.45 4.38
C PRO A 81 5.90 -8.99 4.28
N LEU A 82 6.80 -8.59 5.19
CA LEU A 82 7.42 -7.27 5.11
C LEU A 82 8.41 -7.20 3.94
N PRO A 83 8.50 -6.05 3.24
CA PRO A 83 9.57 -5.78 2.28
C PRO A 83 10.96 -5.92 2.89
N VAL A 84 11.95 -6.16 2.03
CA VAL A 84 13.35 -6.27 2.44
C VAL A 84 13.82 -4.97 3.08
N GLY A 85 14.51 -5.07 4.22
CA GLY A 85 15.05 -3.91 4.94
C GLY A 85 14.07 -3.28 5.94
N MET A 86 12.80 -3.66 5.92
CA MET A 86 11.86 -3.31 7.00
C MET A 86 12.05 -4.22 8.22
N ARG A 87 11.85 -3.63 9.40
CA ARG A 87 11.83 -4.35 10.67
C ARG A 87 10.53 -4.08 11.39
N ASP A 88 9.97 -5.12 12.00
CA ASP A 88 8.83 -4.97 12.90
C ASP A 88 9.29 -4.31 14.20
N GLU A 89 8.54 -3.29 14.64
CA GLU A 89 8.87 -2.46 15.78
C GLU A 89 7.71 -2.44 16.80
N ALA A 90 6.96 -3.54 16.96
CA ALA A 90 5.80 -3.57 17.86
C ALA A 90 6.07 -3.14 19.32
N ASN A 91 7.32 -3.25 19.80
CA ASN A 91 7.68 -3.01 21.21
C ASN A 91 8.43 -1.69 21.47
N VAL A 92 8.46 -0.77 20.51
CA VAL A 92 9.12 0.54 20.69
C VAL A 92 8.14 1.61 21.19
N ALA A 93 8.65 2.59 21.95
CA ALA A 93 7.82 3.62 22.58
C ALA A 93 6.98 4.42 21.57
N TRP A 94 7.53 4.74 20.39
CA TRP A 94 6.82 5.51 19.36
C TRP A 94 5.67 4.72 18.72
N CYS A 95 5.71 3.39 18.73
CA CYS A 95 4.72 2.55 18.06
C CYS A 95 3.33 2.75 18.65
N ARG A 96 3.23 2.85 19.99
CA ARG A 96 1.95 3.10 20.66
C ARG A 96 1.34 4.42 20.20
N ALA A 97 2.14 5.49 20.17
CA ALA A 97 1.67 6.80 19.71
C ALA A 97 1.23 6.78 18.24
N ALA A 98 1.97 6.08 17.37
CA ALA A 98 1.59 5.93 15.96
C ALA A 98 0.27 5.18 15.79
N LEU A 99 0.05 4.09 16.53
CA LEU A 99 -1.20 3.33 16.49
C LEU A 99 -2.38 4.14 17.04
N ASP A 100 -2.17 4.91 18.10
CA ASP A 100 -3.18 5.83 18.63
C ASP A 100 -3.52 6.93 17.61
N ALA A 101 -2.53 7.47 16.90
CA ALA A 101 -2.75 8.43 15.83
C ALA A 101 -3.54 7.83 14.65
N GLU A 102 -3.31 6.56 14.30
CA GLU A 102 -4.09 5.84 13.28
C GLU A 102 -5.54 5.65 13.72
N GLN A 103 -5.78 5.25 14.98
CA GLN A 103 -7.14 5.10 15.51
C GLN A 103 -7.91 6.43 15.51
N ARG A 104 -7.22 7.53 15.78
CA ARG A 104 -7.81 8.88 15.68
C ARG A 104 -7.89 9.40 14.25
N SER A 105 -7.36 8.70 13.26
CA SER A 105 -7.23 9.17 11.88
C SER A 105 -6.60 10.58 11.78
N ASN A 106 -5.57 10.83 12.61
CA ASN A 106 -4.87 12.11 12.61
C ASN A 106 -4.00 12.24 11.36
N ALA A 107 -4.41 13.05 10.40
CA ALA A 107 -3.66 13.26 9.17
C ALA A 107 -2.72 14.48 9.29
N CYS A 108 -1.47 14.30 8.88
CA CYS A 108 -0.53 15.40 8.66
C CYS A 108 -0.78 16.00 7.27
N PHE A 109 -1.16 17.28 7.24
CA PHE A 109 -1.25 18.04 5.99
C PHE A 109 0.10 18.69 5.64
N ALA A 110 0.30 18.93 4.34
CA ALA A 110 1.51 19.54 3.78
C ALA A 110 1.69 21.02 4.19
N ASP A 111 0.63 21.66 4.66
CA ASP A 111 0.63 23.03 5.22
C ASP A 111 1.16 23.10 6.66
N GLY A 112 1.52 21.97 7.26
CA GLY A 112 1.98 21.89 8.65
C GLY A 112 0.86 21.63 9.67
N GLY A 113 -0.41 21.60 9.27
CA GLY A 113 -1.54 21.31 10.15
C GLY A 113 -1.71 19.81 10.43
N ALA A 114 -2.08 19.44 11.65
CA ALA A 114 -2.60 18.11 11.96
C ALA A 114 -4.09 18.24 12.30
N ARG A 115 -4.97 17.43 11.69
CA ARG A 115 -6.38 17.35 12.12
C ARG A 115 -6.76 15.91 12.41
N ALA A 116 -7.54 15.73 13.48
CA ALA A 116 -8.40 14.56 13.70
C ALA A 116 -9.40 14.42 12.53
N PRO A 117 -10.18 13.33 12.41
CA PRO A 117 -10.95 13.06 11.20
C PRO A 117 -11.82 14.26 10.89
N LEU A 118 -11.83 14.68 9.62
CA LEU A 118 -12.85 15.58 9.12
C LEU A 118 -14.18 14.82 9.34
N THR A 119 -14.93 15.17 10.39
CA THR A 119 -16.36 14.91 10.38
C THR A 119 -16.88 15.50 9.09
N ASP A 120 -17.40 14.65 8.20
CA ASP A 120 -17.83 15.03 6.87
C ASP A 120 -18.62 16.33 6.95
N ALA A 121 -18.14 17.39 6.30
CA ALA A 121 -18.90 18.62 6.08
C ALA A 121 -20.01 18.42 5.02
N SER A 122 -20.59 17.22 5.02
CA SER A 122 -21.69 16.75 4.18
C SER A 122 -22.77 16.17 5.11
N ALA A 123 -23.12 16.92 6.15
CA ALA A 123 -24.23 16.64 7.04
C ALA A 123 -24.99 17.94 7.34
N GLU A 124 -25.35 18.67 6.28
CA GLU A 124 -26.38 19.72 6.30
C GLU A 124 -27.26 19.60 5.05
#